data_AF-A0A2X3J9X8-F1
#
_entry.id   AF-A0A2X3J9X8-F1
#
_cell.length_a   1.000
_cell.length_b   1.000
_cell.length_c   1.000
_cell.angle_alpha   90.00
_cell.angle_beta   90.00
_cell.angle_gamma   90.00
#
_symmetry.space_group_name_H-M   'P 1'
#
loop_
_entity.id
_entity.type
_entity.pdbx_description
1 polymer ?
#
loop_
_entity_poly.entity_id
_entity_poly.type
_entity_poly.pdbx_seq_one_letter_code
_entity_poly.pdbx_strand_id
1 'polypeptide(L)' 'MGRHRARPSPTLAAFCVKIFQAWRDELIISTKAGYTMWDGPYGDWGSRKYLISSLDQSLKRMGLEYVDIFYHHRPGP' A
#
# COMPACT_ATOMS: atom_id res chain seq x y z
N MET A 1 3.00 -25.07 -6.84
CA MET A 1 3.66 -24.06 -7.70
C MET A 1 3.74 -22.75 -6.92
N GLY A 2 4.79 -22.56 -6.12
CA GLY A 2 4.90 -21.45 -5.18
C GLY A 2 5.21 -20.16 -5.92
N ARG A 3 4.30 -19.18 -5.86
CA ARG A 3 4.58 -17.81 -6.35
C ARG A 3 5.76 -17.28 -5.53
N HIS A 4 6.89 -16.98 -6.19
CA HIS A 4 8.03 -16.33 -5.55
C HIS A 4 7.56 -15.04 -4.85
N ARG A 5 7.59 -15.04 -3.52
CA ARG A 5 7.17 -13.90 -2.70
C ARG A 5 8.33 -12.91 -2.61
N ALA A 6 8.20 -11.76 -3.26
CA ALA A 6 9.16 -10.68 -3.07
C ALA A 6 9.06 -10.18 -1.62
N ARG A 7 10.18 -10.23 -0.87
CA ARG A 7 10.30 -9.48 0.39
C ARG A 7 10.12 -8.00 0.08
N PRO A 8 9.46 -7.21 0.95
CA PRO A 8 9.25 -5.79 0.68
C PRO A 8 10.59 -5.06 0.79
N SER A 9 11.24 -4.85 -0.35
CA SER A 9 12.31 -3.86 -0.50
C SER A 9 11.70 -2.45 -0.51
N PRO A 10 12.50 -1.39 -0.28
CA PRO A 10 12.06 -0.03 -0.51
C PRO A 10 11.50 0.07 -1.93
N THR A 11 10.25 0.49 -2.07
CA THR A 11 9.61 0.62 -3.38
C THR A 11 10.08 1.91 -4.05
N LEU A 12 10.06 1.94 -5.39
CA LEU A 12 10.30 3.18 -6.15
C LEU A 12 9.40 4.32 -5.64
N ALA A 13 8.16 4.01 -5.27
CA ALA A 13 7.23 4.97 -4.68
C ALA A 13 7.79 5.60 -3.39
N ALA A 14 8.33 4.82 -2.46
CA ALA A 14 8.94 5.36 -1.24
C ALA A 14 10.14 6.28 -1.53
N PHE A 15 10.95 5.92 -2.53
CA PHE A 15 12.08 6.74 -2.96
C PHE A 15 11.63 8.06 -3.60
N CYS A 16 10.67 8.02 -4.53
CA CYS A 16 10.11 9.22 -5.17
C CYS A 16 9.47 10.15 -4.14
N VAL A 17 8.67 9.61 -3.21
CA VAL A 17 8.07 10.41 -2.13
C VAL A 17 9.14 11.16 -1.36
N LYS A 18 10.25 10.50 -1.01
CA LYS A 18 11.35 11.14 -0.28
C LYS A 18 12.01 12.27 -1.06
N ILE A 19 12.17 12.14 -2.39
CA ILE A 19 12.75 13.20 -3.23
C ILE A 19 11.82 14.41 -3.33
N PHE A 20 10.52 14.17 -3.48
CA PHE A 20 9.55 15.24 -3.69
C PHE A 20 8.85 15.73 -2.41
N GLN A 21 9.39 15.40 -1.23
CA GLN A 21 8.76 15.77 0.05
C GLN A 21 8.47 17.27 0.19
N ALA A 22 9.33 18.14 -0.37
CA ALA A 22 9.15 19.59 -0.34
C ALA A 22 7.90 20.07 -1.10
N TRP A 23 7.37 19.27 -2.01
CA TRP A 23 6.17 19.55 -2.81
C TRP A 23 5.01 18.63 -2.42
N ARG A 24 5.00 18.08 -1.20
CA ARG A 24 3.98 17.10 -0.77
C ARG A 24 2.55 17.57 -1.07
N ASP A 25 2.25 18.84 -0.83
CA ASP A 25 0.90 19.38 -0.98
C ASP A 25 0.50 19.64 -2.45
N GLU A 26 1.46 19.60 -3.37
CA GLU A 26 1.23 19.69 -4.82
C GLU A 26 1.10 18.31 -5.48
N LEU A 27 1.33 17.22 -4.72
CA LEU A 27 1.27 15.85 -5.21
C LEU A 27 -0.02 15.15 -4.80
N ILE A 28 -0.57 14.36 -5.74
CA ILE A 28 -1.63 13.39 -5.45
C ILE A 28 -1.01 12.00 -5.38
N ILE A 29 -1.00 11.43 -4.17
CA ILE A 29 -0.44 10.11 -3.88
C ILE A 29 -1.59 9.15 -3.64
N SER A 30 -1.57 8.03 -4.35
CA SER A 30 -2.54 6.95 -4.16
C SER A 30 -1.88 5.64 -3.75
N THR A 31 -2.62 4.83 -3.00
CA THR A 31 -2.26 3.43 -2.73
C THR A 31 -3.51 2.56 -2.68
N LYS A 32 -3.33 1.24 -2.59
CA LYS A 32 -4.40 0.28 -2.83
C LYS A 32 -4.19 -1.04 -2.10
N ALA A 33 -5.28 -1.62 -1.62
CA ALA A 33 -5.34 -2.93 -0.99
C ALA A 33 -6.50 -3.74 -1.57
N GLY A 34 -6.29 -5.03 -1.85
CA GLY A 34 -7.33 -5.89 -2.41
C GLY A 34 -6.83 -7.16 -3.11
N TYR A 35 -5.58 -7.17 -3.55
CA TYR A 35 -4.88 -8.39 -3.99
C TYR A 35 -4.02 -8.94 -2.86
N THR A 36 -3.57 -10.19 -3.01
CA THR A 36 -2.69 -10.85 -2.03
C THR A 36 -1.42 -10.03 -1.78
N MET A 37 -1.22 -9.59 -0.54
CA MET A 37 0.00 -8.91 -0.08
C MET A 37 0.83 -9.78 0.87
N TRP A 38 0.19 -10.55 1.75
CA TRP A 38 0.84 -11.48 2.67
C TRP A 38 -0.01 -12.73 2.89
N ASP A 39 0.53 -13.72 3.59
CA ASP A 39 -0.15 -15.00 3.80
C ASP A 39 -1.23 -14.94 4.87
N GLY A 40 -2.19 -15.86 4.75
CA GLY A 40 -3.28 -16.02 5.71
C GLY A 40 -4.54 -15.25 5.31
N PRO A 41 -5.61 -15.39 6.10
CA PRO A 41 -6.96 -14.97 5.72
C PRO A 41 -7.14 -13.45 5.65
N TYR A 42 -6.20 -12.68 6.20
CA TYR A 42 -6.27 -11.22 6.27
C TYR A 42 -5.28 -10.49 5.38
N GLY A 43 -4.61 -11.20 4.47
CA GLY A 43 -3.63 -10.63 3.52
C GLY A 43 -4.16 -10.45 2.11
N ASP A 44 -5.47 -10.62 1.89
CA ASP A 44 -6.13 -10.52 0.58
C ASP A 44 -7.59 -10.05 0.73
N TRP A 45 -8.24 -9.74 -0.39
CA TRP A 45 -9.66 -9.35 -0.51
C TRP A 45 -10.02 -8.01 0.15
N GLY A 46 -11.27 -7.85 0.60
CA GLY A 46 -11.83 -6.55 1.01
C GLY A 46 -12.16 -6.42 2.50
N SER A 47 -11.61 -7.30 3.35
CA SER A 47 -11.94 -7.22 4.79
C SER A 47 -11.47 -5.90 5.40
N ARG A 48 -12.25 -5.33 6.32
CA ARG A 48 -11.86 -4.11 7.06
C ARG A 48 -10.48 -4.26 7.72
N LYS A 49 -10.19 -5.44 8.28
CA LYS A 49 -8.89 -5.74 8.90
C LYS A 49 -7.76 -5.60 7.89
N TYR A 50 -7.91 -6.20 6.71
CA TYR A 50 -6.88 -6.14 5.68
C TYR A 50 -6.67 -4.71 5.17
N LEU A 51 -7.76 -3.98 4.87
CA LEU A 51 -7.67 -2.61 4.35
C LEU A 51 -6.93 -1.68 5.30
N ILE A 52 -7.29 -1.67 6.58
CA ILE A 52 -6.63 -0.82 7.60
C ILE A 52 -5.18 -1.25 7.77
N SER A 53 -4.90 -2.53 8.00
CA SER A 53 -3.53 -3.01 8.23
C SER A 53 -2.64 -2.87 7.01
N SER A 54 -3.18 -2.89 5.79
CA SER A 54 -2.42 -2.64 4.56
C SER A 54 -2.15 -1.14 4.37
N LEU A 55 -3.09 -0.26 4.72
CA LEU A 55 -2.87 1.19 4.67
C LEU A 55 -1.76 1.61 5.63
N ASP A 56 -1.80 1.15 6.89
CA ASP A 56 -0.77 1.42 7.90
C ASP A 56 0.62 1.01 7.40
N GLN A 57 0.73 -0.17 6.79
CA GLN A 57 1.98 -0.65 6.22
C GLN A 57 2.45 0.16 5.01
N SER A 58 1.53 0.61 4.15
CA SER A 58 1.85 1.46 3.00
C SER A 58 2.36 2.83 3.44
N LEU A 59 1.70 3.46 4.40
CA LEU A 59 2.11 4.73 5.00
C LEU A 59 3.50 4.61 5.63
N LYS A 60 3.74 3.55 6.42
CA LYS A 60 5.04 3.28 7.03
C LYS A 60 6.16 3.08 5.99
N ARG A 61 5.88 2.40 4.88
CA ARG A 61 6.88 2.20 3.81
C ARG A 61 7.21 3.50 3.09
N MET A 62 6.23 4.38 2.87
CA MET A 62 6.42 5.64 2.16
C MET A 62 6.86 6.79 3.08
N GLY A 63 6.73 6.64 4.40
CA GLY A 63 6.99 7.71 5.35
C GLY A 63 5.97 8.85 5.25
N LEU A 64 4.69 8.51 5.07
CA LEU A 64 3.58 9.46 4.93
C LEU A 64 2.60 9.34 6.09
N GLU A 65 1.95 10.44 6.43
CA GLU A 65 0.84 10.46 7.41
C GLU A 65 -0.50 10.06 6.77
N TYR A 66 -0.68 10.40 5.50
CA TYR A 66 -1.87 10.07 4.73
C TYR A 66 -1.56 9.91 3.23
N VAL A 67 -2.51 9.30 2.53
CA VAL A 67 -2.59 9.29 1.06
C VAL A 67 -3.84 10.06 0.64
N ASP A 68 -3.79 10.69 -0.52
CA ASP A 68 -4.91 11.46 -1.05
C ASP A 68 -6.03 10.53 -1.52
N ILE A 69 -5.67 9.35 -2.04
CA ILE A 69 -6.63 8.35 -2.52
C ILE A 69 -6.22 6.95 -2.06
N PHE A 70 -7.13 6.27 -1.36
CA PHE A 70 -6.97 4.87 -0.99
C PHE A 70 -8.02 4.00 -1.68
N TYR A 71 -7.59 3.07 -2.53
CA TYR A 71 -8.48 2.21 -3.29
C TYR A 71 -8.71 0.85 -2.64
N HIS A 72 -9.96 0.41 -2.68
CA HIS A 72 -10.29 -1.01 -2.71
C HIS A 72 -9.94 -1.56 -4.10
N HIS A 73 -8.86 -2.34 -4.17
CA HIS A 73 -8.13 -2.62 -5.41
C HIS A 73 -8.85 -3.58 -6.37
N ARG A 74 -9.82 -4.35 -5.88
CA ARG A 74 -10.71 -5.18 -6.69
C ARG A 74 -12.00 -5.46 -5.91
N PRO A 75 -13.13 -5.67 -6.58
CA PRO A 75 -14.33 -6.19 -5.92
C PRO A 75 -14.02 -7.48 -5.15
N GLY A 76 -14.65 -7.63 -3.99
CA GLY A 76 -14.78 -8.95 -3.37
C GLY A 76 -15.72 -9.82 -4.21
N PRO A 77 -15.71 -11.14 -4.02
CA PRO A 77 -16.82 -11.97 -4.49
C PRO A 77 -18.15 -11.51 -3.90
#